data_AF-A0A347UGI2-F1
#
_entry.id   AF-A0A347UGI2-F1
#
_cell.length_a   1.000
_cell.length_b   1.000
_cell.length_c   1.000
_cell.angle_alpha   90.00
_cell.angle_beta   90.00
_cell.angle_gamma   90.00
#
_symmetry.space_group_name_H-M   'P 1'
#
loop_
_entity.id
_entity.type
_entity.pdbx_description
1 polymer ?
#
loop_
_entity_poly.entity_id
_entity_poly.type
_entity_poly.pdbx_seq_one_letter_code
_entity_poly.pdbx_strand_id
1 'polypeptide(L)' 'MSGFFKGLLRFRRGAWEMLASVLIALGVFMMMQSFWMVAFTYSFLVTLVGTVMFIIVSHFPE' A
#
# COMPACT_ATOMS: atom_id res chain seq x y z
N MET A 1 -12.21 11.69 9.77
CA MET A 1 -12.09 10.95 8.49
C MET A 1 -11.87 11.84 7.26
N SER A 2 -12.34 13.10 7.23
CA SER A 2 -12.13 14.02 6.10
C SER A 2 -10.68 14.49 5.89
N GLY A 3 -9.83 14.48 6.94
CA GLY A 3 -8.42 14.89 6.86
C GLY A 3 -7.53 13.91 6.08
N PHE A 4 -7.79 12.61 6.14
CA PHE A 4 -7.04 11.58 5.42
C PHE A 4 -7.27 11.67 3.91
N PHE A 5 -8.53 11.79 3.50
CA PHE A 5 -8.90 12.02 2.10
C PHE A 5 -8.40 13.38 1.58
N LYS A 6 -8.42 14.45 2.38
CA LYS A 6 -7.76 15.73 2.03
C LYS A 6 -6.25 15.60 1.92
N GLY A 7 -5.59 14.76 2.73
CA GLY A 7 -4.16 14.46 2.61
C GLY A 7 -3.80 13.70 1.34
N LEU A 8 -4.65 12.76 0.94
CA LEU A 8 -4.56 12.05 -0.34
C LEU A 8 -4.66 13.01 -1.53
N LEU A 9 -5.67 13.90 -1.50
CA LEU A 9 -5.95 14.90 -2.53
C LEU A 9 -4.91 16.04 -2.58
N ARG A 10 -4.17 16.26 -1.50
CA ARG A 10 -3.17 17.32 -1.37
C ARG A 10 -1.73 16.82 -1.51
N PHE A 11 -1.53 15.57 -1.99
CA PHE A 11 -0.21 14.95 -2.17
C PHE A 11 0.67 14.98 -0.91
N ARG A 12 0.06 14.99 0.29
CA ARG A 12 0.83 15.06 1.52
C ARG A 12 1.42 13.67 1.79
N ARG A 13 2.76 13.59 1.77
CA ARG A 13 3.58 12.37 1.91
C ARG A 13 3.02 11.38 2.94
N GLY A 14 2.64 11.87 4.14
CA GLY A 14 2.13 11.02 5.22
C GLY A 14 0.85 10.23 4.94
N ALA A 15 -0.09 10.72 4.11
CA ALA A 15 -1.31 9.96 3.77
C ALA A 15 -1.02 8.85 2.74
N TRP A 16 -0.09 9.11 1.82
CA TRP A 16 0.34 8.17 0.80
C TRP A 16 1.29 7.09 1.37
N GLU A 17 2.12 7.42 2.37
CA GLU A 17 2.92 6.44 3.11
C GLU A 17 2.04 5.43 3.89
N MET A 18 0.97 5.91 4.51
CA MET A 18 -0.02 5.03 5.14
C MET A 18 -0.68 4.09 4.12
N LEU A 19 -1.07 4.61 2.96
CA LEU A 19 -1.67 3.78 1.90
C LEU A 19 -0.71 2.69 1.41
N ALA A 20 0.56 3.05 1.18
CA ALA A 20 1.58 2.10 0.76
C ALA A 20 1.83 1.02 1.84
N SER A 21 1.86 1.42 3.12
CA SER A 21 2.02 0.48 4.25
C SER A 21 0.84 -0.48 4.37
N VAL A 22 -0.39 0.02 4.16
CA VAL A 22 -1.61 -0.81 4.16
C VAL A 22 -1.60 -1.81 3.00
N LEU A 23 -1.15 -1.39 1.81
CA LEU A 23 -1.00 -2.29 0.65
C LEU A 23 0.02 -3.39 0.90
N ILE A 24 1.15 -3.06 1.53
CA ILE A 24 2.17 -4.06 1.91
C ILE A 24 1.59 -5.04 2.93
N ALA A 25 0.93 -4.56 3.99
CA ALA A 25 0.31 -5.41 5.00
C ALA A 25 -0.77 -6.33 4.40
N LEU A 26 -1.54 -5.83 3.44
CA LEU A 26 -2.55 -6.60 2.72
C LEU A 26 -1.89 -7.68 1.86
N GLY A 27 -0.81 -7.37 1.15
CA GLY A 27 -0.04 -8.35 0.38
C GLY A 27 0.53 -9.48 1.25
N VAL A 28 1.10 -9.14 2.41
CA VAL A 28 1.59 -10.12 3.40
C VAL A 28 0.45 -10.98 3.95
N PHE A 29 -0.68 -10.37 4.28
CA PHE A 29 -1.86 -11.10 4.76
C PHE A 29 -2.37 -12.08 3.70
N MET A 30 -2.43 -11.68 2.43
CA MET A 30 -2.80 -12.58 1.32
C MET A 30 -1.83 -13.76 1.19
N MET A 31 -0.54 -13.58 1.49
CA MET A 31 0.45 -14.65 1.44
C MET A 31 0.30 -15.66 2.59
N MET A 32 -0.16 -15.22 3.77
CA MET A 32 -0.39 -16.09 4.93
C MET A 32 -1.59 -17.04 4.78
N GLN A 33 -2.49 -16.76 3.84
CA GLN A 33 -3.76 -17.47 3.66
C GLN A 33 -3.71 -18.29 2.35
N SER A 34 -3.40 -19.60 2.42
CA SER A 34 -3.33 -20.46 1.22
C SER A 34 -4.67 -20.99 0.71
N PHE A 35 -5.77 -20.66 1.39
CA PHE A 35 -7.12 -21.14 1.06
C PHE A 35 -7.67 -20.55 -0.24
N TRP A 36 -7.17 -19.36 -0.64
CA TRP A 36 -7.63 -18.63 -1.82
C TRP A 36 -6.49 -18.52 -2.83
N MET A 37 -6.37 -19.51 -3.73
CA MET A 37 -5.30 -19.59 -4.74
C MET A 37 -5.10 -18.31 -5.56
N VAL A 38 -6.18 -17.59 -5.87
CA VAL A 38 -6.15 -16.32 -6.57
C VAL A 38 -5.44 -15.25 -5.74
N ALA A 39 -5.82 -15.10 -4.46
CA ALA A 39 -5.18 -14.15 -3.56
C ALA A 39 -3.72 -14.50 -3.31
N PHE A 40 -3.39 -15.79 -3.17
CA PHE A 40 -2.01 -16.23 -3.04
C PHE A 40 -1.17 -15.90 -4.28
N THR A 41 -1.71 -16.12 -5.49
CA THR A 41 -1.01 -15.82 -6.76
C THR A 41 -0.71 -14.32 -6.90
N TYR A 42 -1.66 -13.46 -6.55
CA TYR A 42 -1.49 -12.01 -6.65
C TYR A 42 -0.82 -11.37 -5.42
N SER A 43 -0.64 -12.10 -4.31
CA SER A 43 -0.06 -11.58 -3.06
C SER A 43 1.33 -10.96 -3.26
N PHE A 44 2.18 -11.62 -4.04
CA PHE A 44 3.50 -11.13 -4.40
C PHE A 44 3.42 -9.81 -5.19
N LEU A 45 2.51 -9.77 -6.17
CA LEU A 45 2.29 -8.57 -6.99
C LEU A 45 1.79 -7.39 -6.15
N VAL A 46 0.82 -7.63 -5.27
CA VAL A 46 0.27 -6.63 -4.34
C VAL A 46 1.35 -6.10 -3.41
N THR A 47 2.18 -6.99 -2.85
CA THR A 47 3.30 -6.59 -1.99
C THR A 47 4.31 -5.75 -2.76
N LEU A 48 4.70 -6.18 -3.97
CA LEU A 48 5.64 -5.47 -4.83
C LEU A 48 5.12 -4.06 -5.19
N VAL A 49 3.84 -3.96 -5.58
CA VAL A 49 3.19 -2.69 -5.86
C VAL A 49 3.19 -1.79 -4.63
N GLY A 50 2.87 -2.34 -3.44
CA GLY A 50 2.96 -1.61 -2.17
C GLY A 50 4.37 -1.07 -1.90
N THR A 51 5.41 -1.88 -2.13
CA THR A 51 6.81 -1.45 -1.97
C THR A 51 7.20 -0.37 -2.98
N VAL A 52 6.87 -0.54 -4.26
CA VAL A 52 7.16 0.46 -5.31
C VAL A 52 6.44 1.77 -4.97
N MET A 53 5.18 1.71 -4.56
CA MET A 53 4.42 2.87 -4.12
C MET A 53 5.05 3.54 -2.89
N PHE A 54 5.57 2.76 -1.93
CA PHE A 54 6.29 3.28 -0.77
C PHE A 54 7.58 4.01 -1.17
N ILE A 55 8.34 3.44 -2.10
CA ILE A 55 9.56 4.07 -2.64
C ILE A 55 9.21 5.38 -3.35
N ILE A 56 8.19 5.38 -4.21
CA ILE A 56 7.75 6.58 -4.93
C ILE A 56 7.29 7.67 -3.96
N VAL A 57 6.43 7.33 -2.98
CA VAL A 57 5.96 8.34 -2.02
C VAL A 57 7.08 8.87 -1.14
N SER A 58 8.06 8.02 -0.80
CA SER A 58 9.23 8.41 -0.04
C SER A 58 10.13 9.41 -0.79
N HIS A 59 9.86 9.72 -2.06
CA HIS A 59 10.59 10.74 -2.80
C HIS A 59 9.85 12.08 -2.91
N PHE A 60 8.57 12.16 -2.50
CA PHE A 60 7.86 13.43 -2.51
C PHE A 60 8.39 14.35 -1.39
N PRO A 61 8.80 15.59 -1.68
CA PRO A 61 9.11 16.59 -0.66
C PRO A 61 7.83 16.96 0.11
N GLU A 62 7.95 17.22 1.42
CA GLU A 62 6.84 17.53 2.34
C GLU A 62 6.10 18.84 2.03
#